data_AF-A0A376KJF9-F1
#
_entry.id   AF-A0A376KJF9-F1
#
_cell.length_a   1.000
_cell.length_b   1.000
_cell.length_c   1.000
_cell.angle_alpha   90.00
_cell.angle_beta   90.00
_cell.angle_gamma   90.00
#
_symmetry.space_group_name_H-M   'P 1'
#
loop_
_entity.id
_entity.type
_entity.pdbx_description
1 polymer ?
#
loop_
_entity_poly.entity_id
_entity_poly.type
_entity_poly.pdbx_seq_one_letter_code
_entity_poly.pdbx_strand_id
1 'polypeptide(L)'
;MVVADIARSGRAGTSLSSRTGYPHRQRICRVTPLAFSLWLASGMVHSVSAAGIVADHGAPGHQQPTITQTASGIPQVNIQTPSAGGVSHNTYSQFDVGNQGRHSE
;
A
#
# COMPACT_ATOMS: atom_id res chain seq x y z
N MET A 1 -25.71 21.56 -7.19
CA MET A 1 -25.16 22.21 -8.40
C MET A 1 -24.52 23.51 -7.95
N VAL A 2 -23.21 23.50 -7.73
CA VAL A 2 -22.46 24.73 -7.41
C VAL A 2 -21.61 25.00 -8.64
N VAL A 3 -21.98 26.08 -9.33
CA VAL A 3 -21.27 26.64 -10.49
C VAL A 3 -20.31 27.68 -9.94
N ALA A 4 -19.03 27.58 -10.30
CA ALA A 4 -18.05 28.62 -10.01
C ALA A 4 -17.74 29.40 -11.29
N ASP A 5 -18.16 30.67 -11.31
CA ASP A 5 -17.73 31.66 -12.30
C ASP A 5 -16.30 32.12 -11.98
N ILE A 6 -15.39 32.01 -12.95
CA ILE A 6 -14.07 32.64 -12.88
C ILE A 6 -14.04 33.78 -13.88
N ALA A 7 -14.33 34.98 -13.37
CA ALA A 7 -14.10 36.23 -14.09
C ALA A 7 -12.60 36.58 -14.09
N ARG A 8 -12.14 37.04 -15.25
CA ARG A 8 -10.76 37.45 -15.53
C ARG A 8 -10.54 38.93 -15.19
N SER A 9 -9.48 39.22 -14.44
CA SER A 9 -8.72 40.48 -14.41
C SER A 9 -7.51 40.23 -13.49
N GLY A 10 -6.35 40.84 -13.55
CA GLY A 10 -5.75 41.90 -14.33
C GLY A 10 -4.25 41.86 -13.99
N ARG A 11 -3.46 42.68 -14.70
CA ARG A 11 -2.00 42.64 -14.81
C ARG A 11 -1.27 43.23 -13.59
N ALA A 12 0.01 42.82 -13.47
CA ALA A 12 1.14 43.50 -12.83
C ALA A 12 1.31 43.39 -11.31
N GLY A 13 2.44 42.78 -10.93
CA GLY A 13 2.98 42.78 -9.58
C GLY A 13 4.33 42.08 -9.58
N THR A 14 5.39 42.78 -10.00
CA THR A 14 6.77 42.37 -9.75
C THR A 14 6.97 42.26 -8.24
N SER A 15 7.34 41.07 -7.77
CA SER A 15 7.96 40.90 -6.46
C SER A 15 8.98 39.79 -6.59
N LEU A 16 10.24 40.20 -6.74
CA LEU A 16 11.41 39.37 -6.55
C LEU A 16 11.39 38.86 -5.11
N SER A 17 10.96 37.62 -4.92
CA SER A 17 11.21 36.91 -3.67
C SER A 17 12.44 36.05 -3.91
N SER A 18 13.57 36.51 -3.37
CA SER A 18 14.81 35.78 -3.21
C SER A 18 14.57 34.54 -2.35
N ARG A 19 14.03 33.48 -2.97
CA ARG A 19 13.97 32.17 -2.35
C ARG A 19 15.26 31.46 -2.74
N THR A 20 16.27 31.56 -1.88
CA THR A 20 17.39 30.62 -1.80
C THR A 20 16.81 29.24 -1.49
N GLY A 21 16.28 28.60 -2.54
CA GLY A 21 15.92 27.20 -2.52
C GLY A 21 17.20 26.40 -2.63
N TYR A 22 17.65 25.85 -1.51
CA TYR A 22 18.63 24.77 -1.50
C TYR A 22 18.17 23.72 -2.53
N PRO A 23 18.98 23.35 -3.54
CA PRO A 23 18.57 22.29 -4.45
C PRO A 23 18.36 21.04 -3.61
N HIS A 24 17.12 20.56 -3.56
CA HIS A 24 16.75 19.30 -2.95
C HIS A 24 17.51 18.21 -3.71
N ARG A 25 18.70 17.88 -3.22
CA ARG A 25 19.60 16.87 -3.77
C ARG A 25 18.91 15.53 -3.53
N GLN A 26 18.12 15.10 -4.51
CA GLN A 26 17.50 13.78 -4.53
C GLN A 26 18.62 12.75 -4.47
N ARG A 27 18.93 12.25 -3.27
CA ARG A 27 19.86 11.15 -3.08
C ARG A 27 19.13 9.88 -3.49
N ILE A 28 19.11 9.61 -4.78
CA ILE A 28 18.71 8.30 -5.29
C ILE A 28 19.90 7.39 -5.03
N CYS A 29 19.86 6.63 -3.94
CA CYS A 29 20.83 5.58 -3.69
C CYS A 29 20.53 4.46 -4.69
N ARG A 30 21.32 4.35 -5.75
CA ARG A 30 21.22 3.23 -6.70
C ARG A 30 21.82 2.00 -6.03
N VAL A 31 20.98 1.06 -5.63
CA VAL A 31 21.42 -0.23 -5.14
C VAL A 31 21.93 -1.03 -6.34
N THR A 32 23.20 -1.42 -6.32
CA THR A 32 23.73 -2.32 -7.35
C THR A 32 23.16 -3.73 -7.14
N PRO A 33 22.98 -4.53 -8.21
CA PRO A 33 22.50 -5.91 -8.08
C PRO A 33 23.40 -6.76 -7.17
N LEU A 34 24.69 -6.41 -7.08
CA LEU A 34 25.67 -7.07 -6.22
C LEU A 34 25.42 -6.76 -4.73
N ALA A 35 25.12 -5.51 -4.39
CA ALA A 35 24.75 -5.13 -3.02
C ALA A 35 23.41 -5.77 -2.60
N PHE A 36 22.44 -5.85 -3.51
CA PHE A 36 21.18 -6.54 -3.26
C PHE A 36 21.37 -8.06 -3.05
N SER A 37 22.22 -8.69 -3.86
CA SER A 37 22.59 -10.10 -3.70
C SER A 37 23.28 -10.35 -2.36
N LEU A 38 24.14 -9.42 -1.92
CA LEU A 38 24.80 -9.50 -0.62
C LEU A 38 23.79 -9.38 0.54
N TRP A 39 22.80 -8.50 0.43
CA TRP A 39 21.72 -8.41 1.43
C TRP A 39 20.86 -9.68 1.48
N LEU A 40 20.52 -10.25 0.33
CA LEU A 40 19.81 -11.54 0.25
C LEU A 40 20.63 -12.67 0.89
N ALA A 41 21.92 -12.78 0.54
CA ALA A 41 22.82 -13.80 1.07
C ALA A 41 23.06 -13.63 2.58
N SER A 42 23.08 -12.39 3.07
CA SER A 42 23.22 -12.05 4.48
C SER A 42 21.91 -12.21 5.28
N GLY A 43 20.81 -12.61 4.65
CA GLY A 43 19.50 -12.74 5.31
C GLY A 43 18.88 -11.40 5.75
N MET A 44 19.35 -10.27 5.22
CA MET A 44 18.84 -8.94 5.58
C MET A 44 17.54 -8.58 4.84
N VAL A 45 17.11 -9.42 3.89
CA VAL A 45 15.87 -9.24 3.13
C VAL A 45 14.83 -10.22 3.67
N HIS A 46 13.84 -9.71 4.39
CA HIS A 46 12.69 -10.48 4.86
C HIS A 46 11.45 -10.15 4.02
N SER A 47 10.64 -11.17 3.71
CA SER A 47 9.33 -10.96 3.11
C SER A 47 8.43 -10.23 4.09
N VAL A 48 7.86 -9.10 3.65
CA VAL A 48 6.84 -8.38 4.44
C VAL A 48 5.53 -9.15 4.31
N SER A 49 5.29 -10.06 5.25
CA SER A 49 4.00 -10.77 5.37
C SER A 49 2.98 -9.86 6.04
N ALA A 50 1.81 -9.71 5.43
CA ALA A 50 0.64 -9.14 6.08
C ALA A 50 0.33 -9.96 7.34
N ALA A 51 0.36 -9.32 8.52
CA ALA A 51 0.31 -9.95 9.84
C ALA A 51 -0.54 -11.23 9.95
N GLY A 52 0.08 -12.39 9.67
CA GLY A 52 -0.48 -13.72 9.87
C GLY A 52 -1.61 -14.16 8.92
N ILE A 53 -2.00 -13.37 7.92
CA ILE A 53 -3.04 -13.75 6.96
C ILE A 53 -2.41 -13.87 5.57
N VAL A 54 -2.49 -15.07 5.00
CA VAL A 54 -1.88 -15.39 3.69
C VAL A 54 -2.89 -16.15 2.84
N ALA A 55 -3.14 -15.63 1.62
CA ALA A 55 -3.97 -16.31 0.63
C ALA A 55 -3.28 -17.61 0.18
N ASP A 56 -4.06 -18.65 -0.09
CA ASP A 56 -3.51 -19.87 -0.68
C ASP A 56 -3.26 -19.66 -2.19
N HIS A 57 -2.00 -19.49 -2.58
CA HIS A 57 -1.62 -19.33 -3.99
C HIS A 57 -1.89 -20.57 -4.86
N GLY A 58 -2.11 -21.74 -4.25
CA GLY A 58 -2.52 -22.97 -4.93
C GLY A 58 -4.03 -23.06 -5.18
N ALA A 59 -4.85 -22.23 -4.53
CA ALA A 59 -6.28 -22.23 -4.72
C ALA A 59 -6.71 -21.60 -6.06
N PRO A 60 -7.89 -21.93 -6.61
CA PRO A 60 -8.43 -21.21 -7.77
C PRO A 60 -8.49 -19.70 -7.52
N GLY A 61 -8.21 -18.87 -8.53
CA GLY A 61 -8.13 -17.40 -8.36
C GLY A 61 -9.41 -16.77 -7.79
N HIS A 62 -10.58 -17.33 -8.08
CA HIS A 62 -11.88 -16.91 -7.51
C HIS A 62 -12.07 -17.32 -6.04
N GLN A 63 -11.08 -18.00 -5.44
CA GLN A 63 -11.02 -18.37 -4.04
C GLN A 63 -9.82 -17.74 -3.32
N GLN A 64 -8.94 -17.04 -4.05
CA GLN A 64 -7.78 -16.37 -3.44
C GLN A 64 -8.19 -14.98 -2.94
N PRO A 65 -8.25 -14.73 -1.62
CA PRO A 65 -8.59 -13.41 -1.10
C PRO A 65 -7.48 -12.39 -1.38
N THR A 66 -7.84 -11.12 -1.59
CA THR A 66 -6.85 -10.04 -1.70
C THR A 66 -6.60 -9.44 -0.33
N ILE A 67 -5.34 -9.41 0.10
CA ILE A 67 -4.95 -8.94 1.43
C ILE A 67 -4.16 -7.64 1.28
N THR A 68 -4.67 -6.56 1.87
CA THR A 68 -4.08 -5.22 1.80
C THR A 68 -3.78 -4.71 3.21
N GLN A 69 -2.66 -4.02 3.40
CA GLN A 69 -2.39 -3.31 4.66
C GLN A 69 -3.13 -1.97 4.69
N THR A 70 -3.87 -1.72 5.77
CA THR A 70 -4.51 -0.42 6.00
C THR A 70 -3.52 0.60 6.55
N ALA A 71 -3.86 1.88 6.49
CA ALA A 71 -3.04 2.97 7.06
C ALA A 71 -2.85 2.85 8.58
N SER A 72 -3.76 2.17 9.28
CA SER A 72 -3.68 1.88 10.72
C SER A 72 -2.82 0.64 11.04
N GLY A 73 -2.23 -0.01 10.04
CA GLY A 73 -1.38 -1.19 10.21
C GLY A 73 -2.14 -2.51 10.40
N ILE A 74 -3.46 -2.50 10.20
CA ILE A 74 -4.30 -3.70 10.29
C ILE A 74 -4.44 -4.33 8.89
N PRO A 75 -4.30 -5.66 8.73
CA PRO A 75 -4.61 -6.34 7.48
C PRO A 75 -6.10 -6.26 7.14
N GLN A 76 -6.43 -5.77 5.96
CA GLN A 76 -7.77 -5.84 5.37
C GLN A 76 -7.84 -7.00 4.38
N VAL A 77 -8.87 -7.83 4.55
CA VAL A 77 -9.17 -8.95 3.67
C VAL A 77 -10.34 -8.56 2.76
N ASN A 78 -10.07 -8.44 1.47
CA ASN A 78 -11.09 -8.28 0.45
C ASN A 78 -11.51 -9.68 -0.03
N ILE A 79 -12.71 -10.08 0.34
CA ILE A 79 -13.27 -11.39 0.00
C ILE A 79 -13.67 -11.48 -1.45
N GLN A 80 -13.84 -12.72 -1.93
CA GLN A 80 -14.23 -12.97 -3.30
C GLN A 80 -15.72 -12.73 -3.49
N THR A 81 -16.14 -12.47 -4.72
CA THR A 81 -17.57 -12.34 -5.02
C THR A 81 -18.29 -13.63 -4.63
N PRO A 82 -19.47 -13.56 -3.98
CA PRO A 82 -20.25 -14.74 -3.66
C PRO A 82 -20.52 -15.61 -4.89
N SER A 83 -20.48 -16.92 -4.71
CA SER A 83 -20.89 -17.89 -5.73
C SER A 83 -22.38 -17.80 -6.02
N ALA A 84 -22.85 -18.54 -7.03
CA ALA A 84 -24.27 -18.68 -7.32
C ALA A 84 -25.11 -19.20 -6.13
N GLY A 85 -24.48 -19.90 -5.18
CA GLY A 85 -25.11 -20.33 -3.93
C GLY A 85 -25.13 -19.25 -2.83
N GLY A 86 -24.66 -18.03 -3.12
CA GLY A 86 -24.61 -16.92 -2.15
C GLY A 86 -23.44 -16.97 -1.17
N VAL A 87 -22.54 -17.95 -1.30
CA VAL A 87 -21.38 -18.13 -0.40
C VAL A 87 -20.10 -17.68 -1.08
N SER A 88 -19.32 -16.84 -0.40
CA SER A 88 -17.95 -16.50 -0.80
C SER A 88 -17.00 -17.54 -0.23
N HIS A 89 -16.26 -18.22 -1.11
CA HIS A 89 -15.22 -19.17 -0.71
C HIS A 89 -13.87 -18.47 -0.78
N ASN A 90 -13.15 -18.45 0.34
CA ASN A 90 -11.82 -17.90 0.42
C ASN A 90 -10.88 -18.93 1.05
N THR A 91 -9.80 -19.27 0.36
CA THR A 91 -8.83 -20.26 0.80
C THR A 91 -7.56 -19.57 1.26
N TYR A 92 -7.11 -19.94 2.46
CA TYR A 92 -5.97 -19.34 3.14
C TYR A 92 -4.96 -20.43 3.46
N SER A 93 -3.68 -20.12 3.26
CA SER A 93 -2.59 -20.95 3.76
C SER A 93 -2.27 -20.64 5.23
N GLN A 94 -2.62 -19.42 5.68
CA GLN A 94 -2.52 -18.98 7.07
C GLN A 94 -3.62 -17.95 7.37
N PHE A 95 -4.27 -18.05 8.53
CA PHE A 95 -5.30 -17.12 8.97
C PHE A 95 -5.16 -16.86 10.47
N ASP A 96 -4.21 -16.01 10.84
CA ASP A 96 -4.02 -15.55 12.21
C ASP A 96 -4.50 -14.10 12.34
N VAL A 97 -5.36 -13.84 13.33
CA VAL A 97 -5.84 -12.49 13.64
C VAL A 97 -5.02 -11.92 14.79
N GLY A 98 -4.18 -10.93 14.51
CA GLY A 98 -3.41 -10.23 15.52
C GLY A 98 -4.30 -9.42 16.49
N ASN A 99 -3.75 -9.08 17.66
CA ASN A 99 -4.48 -8.35 18.71
C ASN A 99 -5.01 -6.98 18.27
N GLN A 100 -4.43 -6.39 17.21
CA GLN A 100 -4.84 -5.08 16.66
C GLN A 100 -6.21 -5.11 15.97
N GLY A 101 -6.73 -6.29 15.61
CA GLY A 101 -8.05 -6.45 15.00
C GLY A 101 -9.17 -6.85 15.98
N ARG A 102 -8.84 -7.11 17.25
CA ARG A 102 -9.83 -7.46 18.28
C ARG A 102 -10.26 -6.18 18.99
N HIS A 103 -11.53 -5.82 18.90
CA HIS A 103 -12.10 -4.83 19.81
C HIS A 103 -12.00 -5.42 21.23
N SER A 104 -11.22 -4.80 22.11
CA SER A 104 -11.31 -5.06 23.55
C SER A 104 -12.67 -4.55 24.01
N GLU A 105 -13.55 -5.45 24.41
CA GLU A 105 -14.77 -5.11 25.16
C GLU A 105 -14.42 -4.47 26.52
#